data_AF-A0A225UNY7-F1
#
_entry.id   AF-A0A225UNY7-F1
#
_cell.length_a   1.000
_cell.length_b   1.000
_cell.length_c   1.000
_cell.angle_alpha   90.00
_cell.angle_beta   90.00
_cell.angle_gamma   90.00
#
_symmetry.space_group_name_H-M   'P 1'
#
loop_
_entity.id
_entity.type
_entity.pdbx_description
1 polymer ?
#
loop_
_entity_poly.entity_id
_entity_poly.type
_entity_poly.pdbx_seq_one_letter_code
_entity_poly.pdbx_strand_id
1 'polypeptide(L)'
;SLNKLSDDNRTQVLKIVDEAIERISRTLQVVPVSGNLFAERFCTSTFSTNPPVCHSIVSNQLCLEMPMPADHFSSIRYCDKCTSSNCAKDACTVTPAGAGVPNTDFLIYVRAEDSTGCQSGTTLAYASTCQQDQYDRPTFGMVNFCPKKLSTLASDFERQVSTALHEFSHALGFSSRFFPLMRTEDGTPRTPRDEDGDPPIYMSGTCPNGNKITYYVEPSNSTIQYSTERNHVVAKMVTPRVRAFVQEHFNCSTIEGAEVESQDGGCLGSHWEERLFEPEYMTPVDSYRNVFSGLTLAFFADSGWYRVNSSSSETLHFGRKKGCAFASSKCIDPVTQIPIASDHFCATPATEFQGCSVDGTSRAVCSLSTQSQTIPAEYQYFPSPSKGGINTFADYCPLVVGYTGGDCTISTNLLKLGKTSINAYGETYCSTCKCTTSSLRSDDSTQWTITPTRQTGCYAMQCFINANSTASNAIVQFIIPRSKQQDTVSMNCSKKGEKLSVPGFSGDITCPDPLIVCDVDDPSKLLSTSEKDGSTGSSSGNSNSGSETTTGTGSIATGKTTSSSFSLQLKANSTFGGKILKY
;
A
#
# COMPACT_ATOMS: atom_id res chain seq x y z
N SER A 1 -13.39 21.86 -11.80
CA SER A 1 -13.52 20.60 -12.56
C SER A 1 -14.67 19.77 -12.05
N LEU A 2 -14.81 19.57 -10.73
CA LEU A 2 -15.91 18.80 -10.12
C LEU A 2 -17.32 19.29 -10.50
N ASN A 3 -17.47 20.59 -10.77
CA ASN A 3 -18.71 21.18 -11.28
C ASN A 3 -19.13 20.72 -12.69
N LYS A 4 -18.25 20.01 -13.41
CA LYS A 4 -18.54 19.40 -14.72
C LYS A 4 -19.12 17.98 -14.60
N LEU A 5 -19.06 17.37 -13.41
CA LEU A 5 -19.67 16.06 -13.15
C LEU A 5 -21.18 16.19 -12.98
N SER A 6 -21.91 15.08 -13.18
CA SER A 6 -23.29 14.97 -12.70
C SER A 6 -23.34 15.14 -11.18
N ASP A 7 -24.49 15.56 -10.65
CA ASP A 7 -24.65 15.74 -9.20
C ASP A 7 -24.37 14.44 -8.42
N ASP A 8 -24.77 13.29 -8.97
CA ASP A 8 -24.50 11.98 -8.36
C ASP A 8 -23.00 11.66 -8.34
N ASN A 9 -22.29 11.83 -9.46
CA ASN A 9 -20.86 11.57 -9.52
C ASN A 9 -20.06 12.56 -8.67
N ARG A 10 -20.49 13.83 -8.62
CA ARG A 10 -19.87 14.83 -7.74
C ARG A 10 -20.05 14.45 -6.27
N THR A 11 -21.25 14.05 -5.88
CA THR A 11 -21.55 13.59 -4.52
C THR A 11 -20.74 12.34 -4.17
N GLN A 12 -20.60 11.42 -5.12
CA GLN A 12 -19.81 10.21 -4.96
C GLN A 12 -18.33 10.52 -4.72
N VAL A 13 -17.71 11.40 -5.52
CA VAL A 13 -16.31 11.82 -5.33
C VAL A 13 -16.11 12.46 -3.96
N LEU A 14 -17.03 13.35 -3.54
CA LEU A 14 -16.93 13.98 -2.22
C LEU A 14 -16.98 12.96 -1.08
N LYS A 15 -17.90 11.99 -1.13
CA LYS A 15 -17.99 10.91 -0.14
C LYS A 15 -16.73 10.05 -0.09
N ILE A 16 -16.17 9.69 -1.25
CA ILE A 16 -14.94 8.90 -1.36
C ILE A 16 -13.77 9.66 -0.72
N VAL A 17 -13.65 10.95 -1.04
CA VAL A 17 -12.59 11.81 -0.51
C VAL A 17 -12.72 11.98 1.00
N ASP A 18 -13.92 12.29 1.50
CA ASP A 18 -14.17 12.50 2.93
C ASP A 18 -13.81 11.24 3.74
N GLU A 19 -14.25 10.06 3.27
CA GLU A 19 -13.92 8.77 3.90
C GLU A 19 -12.41 8.48 3.88
N ALA A 20 -11.73 8.75 2.76
CA ALA A 20 -10.28 8.57 2.65
C ALA A 20 -9.51 9.51 3.59
N ILE A 21 -9.91 10.78 3.68
CA ILE A 21 -9.33 11.76 4.62
C ILE A 21 -9.54 11.30 6.06
N GLU A 22 -10.73 10.82 6.41
CA GLU A 22 -11.02 10.33 7.77
C GLU A 22 -10.11 9.16 8.15
N ARG A 23 -9.96 8.16 7.27
CA ARG A 23 -9.09 7.01 7.50
C ARG A 23 -7.62 7.42 7.64
N ILE A 24 -7.12 8.29 6.77
CA ILE A 24 -5.74 8.81 6.87
C ILE A 24 -5.55 9.60 8.16
N SER A 25 -6.47 10.48 8.53
CA SER A 25 -6.36 11.33 9.73
C SER A 25 -6.39 10.55 11.03
N ARG A 26 -7.05 9.39 11.07
CA ARG A 26 -7.00 8.45 12.21
C ARG A 26 -5.72 7.62 12.27
N THR A 27 -5.05 7.49 11.13
CA THR A 27 -3.91 6.60 10.94
C THR A 27 -2.58 7.33 11.05
N LEU A 28 -2.48 8.53 10.50
CA LEU A 28 -1.24 9.30 10.40
C LEU A 28 -1.34 10.57 11.25
N GLN A 29 -0.28 10.83 12.01
CA GLN A 29 -0.07 12.06 12.76
C GLN A 29 1.20 12.74 12.28
N VAL A 30 1.23 14.07 12.36
CA VAL A 30 2.38 14.88 11.92
C VAL A 30 2.75 15.88 13.01
N VAL A 31 3.94 16.46 12.91
CA VAL A 31 4.24 17.70 13.63
C VAL A 31 3.37 18.80 13.02
N PRO A 32 2.46 19.42 13.78
CA PRO A 32 1.51 20.36 13.19
C PRO A 32 2.21 21.60 12.62
N VAL A 33 1.68 22.11 11.52
CA VAL A 33 2.09 23.39 10.96
C VAL A 33 1.76 24.49 11.96
N SER A 34 2.75 25.33 12.26
CA SER A 34 2.55 26.48 13.15
C SER A 34 1.86 27.61 12.39
N GLY A 35 0.57 27.83 12.69
CA GLY A 35 -0.24 28.88 12.06
C GLY A 35 -0.99 28.37 10.83
N ASN A 36 -1.20 29.25 9.84
CA ASN A 36 -1.85 28.87 8.59
C ASN A 36 -0.83 28.22 7.65
N LEU A 37 -1.25 27.19 6.93
CA LEU A 37 -0.46 26.58 5.87
C LEU A 37 -0.45 27.48 4.64
N PHE A 38 0.74 27.87 4.20
CA PHE A 38 0.94 28.69 3.01
C PHE A 38 1.59 27.87 1.90
N ALA A 39 1.08 28.04 0.69
CA ALA A 39 1.75 27.63 -0.52
C ALA A 39 2.89 28.60 -0.85
N GLU A 40 3.95 28.07 -1.43
CA GLU A 40 5.08 28.87 -1.87
C GLU A 40 4.95 29.25 -3.34
N ARG A 41 5.32 30.49 -3.67
CA ARG A 41 5.40 30.94 -5.07
C ARG A 41 6.73 30.52 -5.66
N PHE A 42 6.70 29.78 -6.75
CA PHE A 42 7.92 29.45 -7.47
C PHE A 42 8.46 30.68 -8.18
N CYS A 43 9.70 30.98 -7.85
CA CYS A 43 10.51 31.84 -8.68
C CYS A 43 10.78 31.12 -10.02
N THR A 44 10.85 31.82 -11.14
CA THR A 44 11.19 31.22 -12.45
C THR A 44 12.63 31.50 -12.84
N SER A 45 13.24 32.53 -12.24
CA SER A 45 14.63 32.89 -12.44
C SER A 45 15.12 33.73 -11.26
N THR A 46 16.40 33.61 -10.91
CA THR A 46 16.99 34.34 -9.79
C THR A 46 18.18 35.18 -10.26
N PHE A 47 18.47 36.26 -9.54
CA PHE A 47 19.74 36.96 -9.68
C PHE A 47 20.82 36.24 -8.86
N SER A 48 22.03 36.16 -9.40
CA SER A 48 23.23 35.60 -8.75
C SER A 48 23.75 36.49 -7.60
N THR A 49 22.93 36.63 -6.58
CA THR A 49 23.18 37.32 -5.32
C THR A 49 23.34 36.30 -4.20
N ASN A 50 23.83 36.72 -3.03
CA ASN A 50 23.96 35.84 -1.88
C ASN A 50 23.30 36.50 -0.65
N PRO A 51 22.07 36.10 -0.26
CA PRO A 51 21.25 35.03 -0.85
C PRO A 51 20.68 35.41 -2.24
N PRO A 52 20.34 34.42 -3.11
CA PRO A 52 19.71 34.70 -4.39
C PRO A 52 18.39 35.44 -4.23
N VAL A 53 18.19 36.48 -5.04
CA VAL A 53 16.97 37.27 -5.08
C VAL A 53 16.14 36.84 -6.29
N CYS A 54 14.84 36.63 -6.07
CA CYS A 54 13.92 36.25 -7.13
C CYS A 54 13.78 37.36 -8.19
N HIS A 55 13.92 37.00 -9.47
CA HIS A 55 13.74 37.95 -10.58
C HIS A 55 12.30 37.96 -11.09
N SER A 56 11.72 36.79 -11.31
CA SER A 56 10.34 36.66 -11.79
C SER A 56 9.65 35.45 -11.16
N ILE A 57 8.33 35.48 -11.09
CA ILE A 57 7.50 34.47 -10.41
C ILE A 57 6.48 33.85 -11.38
N VAL A 58 6.01 32.65 -11.06
CA VAL A 58 4.90 32.02 -11.79
C VAL A 58 3.59 32.72 -11.43
N SER A 59 2.94 33.37 -12.41
CA SER A 59 1.69 34.12 -12.19
C SER A 59 0.47 33.23 -11.97
N ASN A 60 0.38 32.08 -12.65
CA ASN A 60 -0.68 31.09 -12.49
C ASN A 60 -0.08 29.73 -12.10
N GLN A 61 0.36 29.64 -10.84
CA GLN A 61 1.02 28.44 -10.36
C GLN A 61 0.03 27.30 -10.20
N LEU A 62 0.43 26.13 -10.70
CA LEU A 62 -0.35 24.90 -10.63
C LEU A 62 0.25 23.98 -9.58
N CYS A 63 -0.60 23.34 -8.78
CA CYS A 63 -0.29 22.11 -8.09
C CYS A 63 -0.52 20.97 -9.09
N LEU A 64 0.55 20.58 -9.78
CA LEU A 64 0.50 19.69 -10.94
C LEU A 64 -0.40 20.26 -12.06
N GLU A 65 -1.66 19.81 -12.12
CA GLU A 65 -2.64 20.20 -13.14
C GLU A 65 -3.75 21.10 -12.56
N MET A 66 -3.73 21.41 -11.26
CA MET A 66 -4.74 22.23 -10.59
C MET A 66 -4.22 23.64 -10.30
N PRO A 67 -4.90 24.71 -10.75
CA PRO A 67 -4.58 26.09 -10.34
C PRO A 67 -4.71 26.27 -8.83
N MET A 68 -3.67 26.81 -8.20
CA MET A 68 -3.67 27.09 -6.78
C MET A 68 -4.34 28.45 -6.50
N PRO A 69 -5.31 28.55 -5.59
CA PRO A 69 -5.93 29.81 -5.21
C PRO A 69 -4.91 30.83 -4.71
N ALA A 70 -5.04 32.10 -5.15
CA ALA A 70 -4.15 33.18 -4.74
C ALA A 70 -4.08 33.35 -3.21
N ASP A 71 -5.19 33.06 -2.53
CA ASP A 71 -5.32 33.17 -1.08
C ASP A 71 -4.50 32.13 -0.30
N HIS A 72 -4.06 31.06 -0.96
CA HIS A 72 -3.22 30.04 -0.31
C HIS A 72 -1.75 30.46 -0.23
N PHE A 73 -1.31 31.46 -1.01
CA PHE A 73 0.11 31.82 -1.10
C PHE A 73 0.55 32.84 -0.06
N SER A 74 1.78 32.67 0.44
CA SER A 74 2.46 33.74 1.17
C SER A 74 2.95 34.86 0.23
N SER A 75 3.34 36.00 0.80
CA SER A 75 4.00 37.06 0.03
C SER A 75 5.42 36.66 -0.37
N ILE A 76 5.79 36.91 -1.63
CA ILE A 76 7.17 36.79 -2.10
C ILE A 76 7.69 38.15 -2.60
N ARG A 77 8.95 38.45 -2.32
CA ARG A 77 9.66 39.59 -2.88
C ARG A 77 10.40 39.18 -4.14
N TYR A 78 10.15 39.87 -5.24
CA TYR A 78 10.90 39.69 -6.49
C TYR A 78 11.27 41.06 -7.09
N CYS A 79 12.34 41.10 -7.88
CA CYS A 79 12.89 42.33 -8.44
C CYS A 79 13.04 42.21 -9.95
N ASP A 80 12.60 43.21 -10.71
CA ASP A 80 12.82 43.20 -12.17
C ASP A 80 14.29 43.48 -12.53
N LYS A 81 15.04 44.13 -11.62
CA LYS A 81 16.45 44.50 -11.78
C LYS A 81 17.19 44.38 -10.46
N CYS A 82 18.51 44.16 -10.54
CA CYS A 82 19.39 44.09 -9.39
C CYS A 82 20.70 44.84 -9.68
N THR A 83 20.79 46.09 -9.24
CA THR A 83 21.95 46.98 -9.45
C THR A 83 22.82 47.12 -8.19
N SER A 84 22.40 46.49 -7.10
CA SER A 84 23.03 46.59 -5.78
C SER A 84 23.12 45.24 -5.09
N SER A 85 23.95 45.14 -4.05
CA SER A 85 24.02 43.94 -3.21
C SER A 85 22.61 43.59 -2.67
N ASN A 86 22.19 42.34 -2.89
CA ASN A 86 20.86 41.80 -2.56
C ASN A 86 19.68 42.61 -3.13
N CYS A 87 19.93 43.36 -4.21
CA CYS A 87 18.98 44.26 -4.86
C CYS A 87 18.34 45.23 -3.86
N ALA A 88 19.10 45.67 -2.84
CA ALA A 88 18.58 46.45 -1.74
C ALA A 88 18.19 47.88 -2.13
N LYS A 89 18.81 48.43 -3.18
CA LYS A 89 18.51 49.77 -3.73
C LYS A 89 17.54 49.73 -4.91
N ASP A 90 17.15 48.54 -5.35
CA ASP A 90 16.29 48.36 -6.51
C ASP A 90 14.81 48.33 -6.08
N ALA A 91 13.94 48.84 -6.94
CA ALA A 91 12.50 48.79 -6.73
C ALA A 91 12.02 47.34 -6.96
N CYS A 92 11.80 46.63 -5.86
CA CYS A 92 11.30 45.26 -5.86
C CYS A 92 9.84 45.23 -5.48
N THR A 93 9.10 44.29 -6.07
CA THR A 93 7.69 44.06 -5.82
C THR A 93 7.53 42.97 -4.77
N VAL A 94 6.60 43.19 -3.83
CA VAL A 94 6.16 42.17 -2.88
C VAL A 94 4.75 41.79 -3.26
N THR A 95 4.51 40.51 -3.55
CA THR A 95 3.15 40.05 -3.86
C THR A 95 2.27 40.16 -2.61
N PRO A 96 0.97 40.46 -2.75
CA PRO A 96 0.03 40.34 -1.64
C PRO A 96 0.09 38.93 -1.03
N ALA A 97 0.15 38.86 0.29
CA ALA A 97 -0.06 37.60 1.00
C ALA A 97 -1.57 37.28 1.01
N GLY A 98 -1.91 36.02 0.77
CA GLY A 98 -3.23 35.49 1.07
C GLY A 98 -3.42 35.22 2.56
N ALA A 99 -4.58 34.69 2.94
CA ALA A 99 -4.85 34.25 4.29
C ALA A 99 -4.10 32.95 4.67
N GLY A 100 -3.74 32.12 3.69
CA GLY A 100 -3.30 30.74 3.94
C GLY A 100 -4.46 29.86 4.41
N VAL A 101 -4.20 28.56 4.56
CA VAL A 101 -5.23 27.60 4.99
C VAL A 101 -5.10 27.34 6.49
N PRO A 102 -6.11 27.69 7.32
CA PRO A 102 -6.03 27.51 8.77
C PRO A 102 -6.12 26.03 9.16
N ASN A 103 -5.55 25.67 10.32
CA ASN A 103 -5.66 24.34 10.93
C ASN A 103 -5.39 23.19 9.95
N THR A 104 -4.36 23.33 9.11
CA THR A 104 -4.09 22.39 8.01
C THR A 104 -2.62 22.04 7.98
N ASP A 105 -2.31 20.74 7.94
CA ASP A 105 -0.92 20.26 7.84
C ASP A 105 -0.56 19.76 6.44
N PHE A 106 -1.57 19.37 5.67
CA PHE A 106 -1.47 18.94 4.28
C PHE A 106 -2.74 19.36 3.55
N LEU A 107 -2.60 19.95 2.36
CA LEU A 107 -3.73 20.33 1.52
C LEU A 107 -3.71 19.51 0.22
N ILE A 108 -4.79 18.75 -0.02
CA ILE A 108 -4.98 18.04 -1.28
C ILE A 108 -6.02 18.74 -2.16
N TYR A 109 -5.63 19.08 -3.38
CA TYR A 109 -6.57 19.58 -4.38
C TYR A 109 -7.24 18.41 -5.10
N VAL A 110 -8.57 18.38 -5.07
CA VAL A 110 -9.36 17.32 -5.72
C VAL A 110 -9.89 17.80 -7.05
N ARG A 111 -9.68 17.00 -8.10
CA ARG A 111 -10.32 17.19 -9.40
C ARG A 111 -10.81 15.86 -9.97
N ALA A 112 -11.67 15.98 -10.97
CA ALA A 112 -12.11 14.86 -11.76
C ALA A 112 -12.23 15.31 -13.22
N GLU A 113 -11.18 15.07 -14.00
CA GLU A 113 -11.13 15.40 -15.42
C GLU A 113 -10.62 14.20 -16.21
N ASP A 114 -11.16 14.02 -17.43
CA ASP A 114 -10.71 13.00 -18.39
C ASP A 114 -9.41 13.47 -19.06
N SER A 115 -8.34 13.53 -18.27
CA SER A 115 -7.01 13.94 -18.71
C SER A 115 -6.35 12.86 -19.57
N THR A 116 -5.19 13.17 -20.15
CA THR A 116 -4.35 12.15 -20.82
C THR A 116 -4.01 10.96 -19.91
N GLY A 117 -3.95 11.17 -18.59
CA GLY A 117 -3.77 10.07 -17.62
C GLY A 117 -4.92 9.06 -17.64
N CYS A 118 -6.16 9.54 -17.80
CA CYS A 118 -7.35 8.68 -17.86
C CYS A 118 -7.53 7.96 -19.20
N GLN A 119 -6.79 8.35 -20.24
CA GLN A 119 -6.94 7.82 -21.60
C GLN A 119 -6.31 6.43 -21.79
N SER A 120 -5.49 5.95 -20.85
CA SER A 120 -4.98 4.57 -20.82
C SER A 120 -6.12 3.53 -20.79
N GLY A 121 -7.26 3.92 -20.21
CA GLY A 121 -8.42 3.05 -20.01
C GLY A 121 -8.32 2.15 -18.78
N THR A 122 -7.18 2.11 -18.09
CA THR A 122 -6.95 1.32 -16.86
C THR A 122 -6.91 2.19 -15.61
N THR A 123 -6.36 3.40 -15.73
CA THR A 123 -6.20 4.37 -14.63
C THR A 123 -7.56 4.75 -14.02
N LEU A 124 -7.70 4.55 -12.71
CA LEU A 124 -8.89 4.91 -11.94
C LEU A 124 -8.80 6.34 -11.38
N ALA A 125 -7.63 6.68 -10.87
CA ALA A 125 -7.24 7.99 -10.40
C ALA A 125 -5.71 8.13 -10.52
N TYR A 126 -5.19 9.32 -10.26
CA TYR A 126 -3.76 9.53 -10.07
C TYR A 126 -3.54 10.72 -9.14
N ALA A 127 -2.47 10.69 -8.35
CA ALA A 127 -2.09 11.79 -7.48
C ALA A 127 -0.58 11.92 -7.31
N SER A 128 -0.15 13.11 -6.90
CA SER A 128 1.23 13.33 -6.47
C SER A 128 1.34 14.61 -5.63
N THR A 129 2.48 14.75 -4.97
CA THR A 129 2.87 15.94 -4.21
C THR A 129 3.31 17.05 -5.17
N CYS A 130 2.93 18.29 -4.86
CA CYS A 130 3.38 19.48 -5.58
C CYS A 130 4.24 20.42 -4.72
N GLN A 131 4.10 20.41 -3.40
CA GLN A 131 4.97 21.15 -2.47
C GLN A 131 5.27 20.36 -1.22
N GLN A 132 6.40 20.69 -0.60
CA GLN A 132 6.92 20.11 0.63
C GLN A 132 7.38 21.22 1.58
N ASP A 133 7.54 20.91 2.86
CA ASP A 133 8.12 21.83 3.84
C ASP A 133 9.66 21.75 3.86
N GLN A 134 10.28 22.54 4.75
CA GLN A 134 11.74 22.61 4.92
C GLN A 134 12.39 21.30 5.42
N TYR A 135 11.57 20.31 5.81
CA TYR A 135 12.00 18.98 6.20
C TYR A 135 11.58 17.93 5.17
N ASP A 136 11.33 18.37 3.93
CA ASP A 136 10.93 17.54 2.79
C ASP A 136 9.59 16.82 2.95
N ARG A 137 8.82 17.11 4.00
CA ARG A 137 7.51 16.50 4.20
C ARG A 137 6.52 17.09 3.19
N PRO A 138 5.77 16.27 2.45
CA PRO A 138 4.69 16.75 1.60
C PRO A 138 3.70 17.65 2.35
N THR A 139 3.37 18.81 1.77
CA THR A 139 2.42 19.79 2.33
C THR A 139 1.28 20.14 1.38
N PHE A 140 1.49 20.00 0.08
CA PHE A 140 0.44 20.17 -0.92
C PHE A 140 0.49 19.04 -1.93
N GLY A 141 -0.67 18.49 -2.28
CA GLY A 141 -0.82 17.47 -3.31
C GLY A 141 -2.05 17.72 -4.19
N MET A 142 -2.17 16.96 -5.26
CA MET A 142 -3.36 16.96 -6.11
C MET A 142 -3.73 15.52 -6.47
N VAL A 143 -5.03 15.25 -6.48
CA VAL A 143 -5.62 14.00 -6.95
C VAL A 143 -6.60 14.27 -8.08
N ASN A 144 -6.56 13.45 -9.13
CA ASN A 144 -7.52 13.46 -10.21
C ASN A 144 -8.23 12.10 -10.30
N PHE A 145 -9.56 12.08 -10.10
CA PHE A 145 -10.39 10.91 -10.36
C PHE A 145 -10.82 10.85 -11.83
N CYS A 146 -10.65 9.70 -12.48
CA CYS A 146 -11.05 9.55 -13.87
C CYS A 146 -12.59 9.42 -13.99
N PRO A 147 -13.30 10.39 -14.62
CA PRO A 147 -14.76 10.45 -14.54
C PRO A 147 -15.47 9.20 -15.09
N LYS A 148 -14.89 8.54 -16.09
CA LYS A 148 -15.41 7.31 -16.72
C LYS A 148 -15.29 6.06 -15.84
N LYS A 149 -14.55 6.15 -14.72
CA LYS A 149 -14.30 5.05 -13.79
C LYS A 149 -15.08 5.18 -12.48
N LEU A 150 -15.79 6.29 -12.29
CA LEU A 150 -16.66 6.50 -11.14
C LEU A 150 -17.88 5.59 -11.21
N SER A 151 -18.22 4.98 -10.08
CA SER A 151 -19.44 4.17 -9.91
C SER A 151 -20.25 4.70 -8.73
N THR A 152 -21.55 4.85 -8.93
CA THR A 152 -22.50 5.22 -7.87
C THR A 152 -23.13 3.99 -7.20
N LEU A 153 -22.72 2.79 -7.59
CA LEU A 153 -23.16 1.55 -6.95
C LEU A 153 -22.56 1.44 -5.55
N ALA A 154 -23.39 1.15 -4.55
CA ALA A 154 -22.94 1.00 -3.17
C ALA A 154 -21.90 -0.13 -3.00
N SER A 155 -21.98 -1.18 -3.84
CA SER A 155 -21.01 -2.28 -3.86
C SER A 155 -19.59 -1.85 -4.23
N ASP A 156 -19.45 -0.73 -4.94
CA ASP A 156 -18.18 -0.28 -5.49
C ASP A 156 -17.58 0.85 -4.64
N PHE A 157 -18.26 1.27 -3.56
CA PHE A 157 -17.84 2.39 -2.74
C PHE A 157 -16.49 2.11 -2.05
N GLU A 158 -16.36 0.99 -1.33
CA GLU A 158 -15.11 0.65 -0.62
C GLU A 158 -13.93 0.48 -1.56
N ARG A 159 -14.15 -0.09 -2.76
CA ARG A 159 -13.08 -0.20 -3.78
C ARG A 159 -12.61 1.17 -4.24
N GLN A 160 -13.53 2.11 -4.47
CA GLN A 160 -13.17 3.49 -4.82
C GLN A 160 -12.50 4.26 -3.67
N VAL A 161 -12.88 3.99 -2.41
CA VAL A 161 -12.18 4.52 -1.22
C VAL A 161 -10.76 3.96 -1.16
N SER A 162 -10.57 2.67 -1.42
CA SER A 162 -9.24 2.06 -1.51
C SER A 162 -8.38 2.71 -2.60
N THR A 163 -8.94 2.99 -3.78
CA THR A 163 -8.24 3.75 -4.82
C THR A 163 -7.84 5.14 -4.32
N ALA A 164 -8.74 5.85 -3.63
CA ALA A 164 -8.42 7.17 -3.10
C ALA A 164 -7.30 7.11 -2.04
N LEU A 165 -7.30 6.11 -1.16
CA LEU A 165 -6.23 5.91 -0.16
C LEU A 165 -4.88 5.64 -0.82
N HIS A 166 -4.85 4.84 -1.89
CA HIS A 166 -3.66 4.58 -2.69
C HIS A 166 -3.08 5.90 -3.25
N GLU A 167 -3.92 6.67 -3.94
CA GLU A 167 -3.49 7.94 -4.52
C GLU A 167 -3.09 8.97 -3.47
N PHE A 168 -3.80 9.04 -2.35
CA PHE A 168 -3.44 9.97 -1.29
C PHE A 168 -2.11 9.58 -0.67
N SER A 169 -1.78 8.28 -0.63
CA SER A 169 -0.47 7.82 -0.16
C SER A 169 0.66 8.28 -1.08
N HIS A 170 0.46 8.29 -2.41
CA HIS A 170 1.40 8.94 -3.34
C HIS A 170 1.53 10.44 -3.07
N ALA A 171 0.42 11.15 -2.85
CA ALA A 171 0.41 12.57 -2.52
C ALA A 171 1.05 12.89 -1.14
N LEU A 172 1.10 11.90 -0.25
CA LEU A 172 1.76 11.96 1.05
C LEU A 172 3.21 11.48 1.00
N GLY A 173 3.74 11.15 -0.18
CA GLY A 173 5.15 10.90 -0.41
C GLY A 173 5.54 9.43 -0.63
N PHE A 174 4.60 8.50 -0.72
CA PHE A 174 4.91 7.13 -1.18
C PHE A 174 5.25 7.16 -2.67
N SER A 175 6.50 7.43 -3.04
CA SER A 175 6.95 7.40 -4.45
C SER A 175 8.47 7.39 -4.52
N SER A 176 9.04 6.79 -5.58
CA SER A 176 10.48 6.80 -5.85
C SER A 176 11.09 8.19 -5.87
N ARG A 177 10.32 9.22 -6.22
CA ARG A 177 10.76 10.62 -6.15
C ARG A 177 11.06 11.08 -4.71
N PHE A 178 10.35 10.52 -3.74
CA PHE A 178 10.35 10.93 -2.34
C PHE A 178 11.21 10.03 -1.46
N PHE A 179 11.58 8.82 -1.90
CA PHE A 179 12.50 7.96 -1.15
C PHE A 179 13.85 8.64 -0.84
N PRO A 180 14.49 9.40 -1.76
CA PRO A 180 15.71 10.15 -1.45
C PRO A 180 15.50 11.26 -0.43
N LEU A 181 14.25 11.71 -0.24
CA LEU A 181 13.89 12.82 0.63
C LEU A 181 13.55 12.39 2.06
N MET A 182 13.40 11.09 2.30
CA MET A 182 13.10 10.54 3.63
C MET A 182 14.13 10.95 4.68
N ARG A 183 13.67 11.06 5.92
CA ARG A 183 14.45 11.45 7.09
C ARG A 183 14.38 10.37 8.16
N THR A 184 15.37 10.33 9.04
CA THR A 184 15.32 9.58 10.30
C THR A 184 14.36 10.26 11.27
N GLU A 185 14.01 9.57 12.36
CA GLU A 185 13.05 10.05 13.36
C GLU A 185 13.49 11.35 14.07
N ASP A 186 14.79 11.64 14.09
CA ASP A 186 15.35 12.90 14.60
C ASP A 186 15.37 14.05 13.56
N GLY A 187 14.84 13.81 12.36
CA GLY A 187 14.79 14.79 11.27
C GLY A 187 16.04 14.85 10.40
N THR A 188 17.05 14.02 10.63
CA THR A 188 18.26 13.97 9.78
C THR A 188 17.93 13.37 8.41
N PRO A 189 18.38 13.97 7.29
CA PRO A 189 18.24 13.33 5.97
C PRO A 189 18.87 11.94 5.93
N ARG A 190 18.13 10.93 5.44
CA ARG A 190 18.68 9.59 5.22
C ARG A 190 19.67 9.58 4.06
N THR A 191 19.36 10.34 3.02
CA THR A 191 20.22 10.55 1.87
C THR A 191 21.09 11.78 2.13
N PRO A 192 22.43 11.67 2.00
CA PRO A 192 23.32 12.82 2.10
C PRO A 192 22.86 13.97 1.19
N ARG A 193 22.98 15.20 1.70
CA ARG A 193 22.65 16.42 0.96
C ARG A 193 23.92 17.13 0.50
N ASP A 194 23.84 17.83 -0.62
CA ASP A 194 24.87 18.77 -1.04
C ASP A 194 24.80 20.11 -0.27
N GLU A 195 25.60 21.11 -0.68
CA GLU A 195 25.65 22.43 -0.03
C GLU A 195 24.34 23.22 -0.19
N ASP A 196 23.55 22.95 -1.23
CA ASP A 196 22.26 23.58 -1.48
C ASP A 196 21.11 22.82 -0.75
N GLY A 197 21.42 21.69 -0.11
CA GLY A 197 20.45 20.90 0.66
C GLY A 197 19.75 19.81 -0.15
N ASP A 198 20.21 19.54 -1.37
CA ASP A 198 19.57 18.63 -2.31
C ASP A 198 20.21 17.21 -2.27
N PRO A 199 19.43 16.14 -2.49
CA PRO A 199 19.97 14.78 -2.71
C PRO A 199 20.77 14.67 -4.03
N PRO A 200 21.54 13.59 -4.22
CA PRO A 200 22.24 13.33 -5.49
C PRO A 200 21.28 13.21 -6.67
N ILE A 201 21.56 14.00 -7.71
CA ILE A 201 20.73 14.09 -8.93
C ILE A 201 21.56 13.71 -10.16
N TYR A 202 21.05 12.78 -10.97
CA TYR A 202 21.66 12.32 -12.21
C TYR A 202 20.78 12.68 -13.42
N MET A 203 21.35 13.40 -14.39
CA MET A 203 20.66 13.81 -15.63
C MET A 203 20.95 12.88 -16.83
N SER A 204 21.89 11.95 -16.66
CA SER A 204 22.31 11.00 -17.70
C SER A 204 22.98 9.79 -17.07
N GLY A 205 22.99 8.65 -17.76
CA GLY A 205 23.61 7.42 -17.29
C GLY A 205 22.68 6.22 -17.43
N THR A 206 22.96 5.19 -16.64
CA THR A 206 22.20 3.94 -16.63
C THR A 206 21.88 3.57 -15.19
N CYS A 207 20.61 3.30 -14.90
CA CYS A 207 20.16 2.83 -13.60
C CYS A 207 20.67 1.40 -13.34
N PRO A 208 20.63 0.90 -12.08
CA PRO A 208 20.97 -0.49 -11.77
C PRO A 208 20.17 -1.53 -12.56
N ASN A 209 18.90 -1.24 -12.89
CA ASN A 209 18.04 -2.11 -13.71
C ASN A 209 18.28 -2.01 -15.23
N GLY A 210 19.30 -1.25 -15.67
CA GLY A 210 19.65 -1.09 -17.09
C GLY A 210 18.89 0.02 -17.83
N ASN A 211 17.90 0.66 -17.20
CA ASN A 211 17.17 1.77 -17.82
C ASN A 211 18.05 3.01 -17.98
N LYS A 212 17.80 3.81 -19.02
CA LYS A 212 18.53 5.07 -19.24
C LYS A 212 18.03 6.14 -18.28
N ILE A 213 18.97 6.82 -17.62
CA ILE A 213 18.68 7.98 -16.79
C ILE A 213 18.44 9.18 -17.70
N THR A 214 17.28 9.82 -17.55
CA THR A 214 17.01 11.17 -18.06
C THR A 214 16.88 12.18 -16.91
N TYR A 215 16.32 11.73 -15.79
CA TYR A 215 16.30 12.42 -14.50
C TYR A 215 16.12 11.38 -13.40
N TYR A 216 17.05 11.30 -12.46
CA TYR A 216 16.98 10.37 -11.34
C TYR A 216 17.55 11.01 -10.08
N VAL A 217 16.79 10.96 -9.00
CA VAL A 217 17.24 11.38 -7.68
C VAL A 217 17.56 10.10 -6.91
N GLU A 218 18.82 9.91 -6.57
CA GLU A 218 19.28 8.64 -6.02
C GLU A 218 19.10 8.63 -4.49
N PRO A 219 18.36 7.65 -3.93
CA PRO A 219 18.29 7.44 -2.50
C PRO A 219 19.58 6.80 -1.97
N SER A 220 19.88 7.02 -0.68
CA SER A 220 20.99 6.30 -0.03
C SER A 220 20.75 4.78 0.01
N ASN A 221 21.86 4.04 0.15
CA ASN A 221 21.86 2.60 0.41
C ASN A 221 21.26 2.20 1.77
N SER A 222 20.95 3.17 2.65
CA SER A 222 20.20 2.94 3.89
C SER A 222 18.68 3.05 3.70
N THR A 223 18.24 3.51 2.53
CA THR A 223 16.82 3.59 2.15
C THR A 223 16.48 2.55 1.09
N ILE A 224 17.24 2.48 -0.01
CA ILE A 224 17.03 1.52 -1.11
C ILE A 224 18.32 0.75 -1.37
N GLN A 225 18.23 -0.58 -1.45
CA GLN A 225 19.32 -1.44 -1.89
C GLN A 225 18.92 -2.25 -3.11
N TYR A 226 19.90 -2.52 -3.96
CA TYR A 226 19.74 -3.32 -5.15
C TYR A 226 20.45 -4.66 -4.98
N SER A 227 19.79 -5.74 -5.38
CA SER A 227 20.36 -7.09 -5.44
C SER A 227 19.94 -7.76 -6.74
N THR A 228 20.63 -8.84 -7.10
CA THR A 228 20.23 -9.70 -8.22
C THR A 228 19.51 -10.92 -7.66
N GLU A 229 18.21 -11.01 -7.90
CA GLU A 229 17.36 -12.11 -7.45
C GLU A 229 16.50 -12.60 -8.62
N ARG A 230 16.21 -13.91 -8.66
CA ARG A 230 15.37 -14.50 -9.73
C ARG A 230 15.84 -14.10 -11.16
N ASN A 231 17.16 -13.96 -11.34
CA ASN A 231 17.85 -13.58 -12.58
C ASN A 231 17.59 -12.14 -13.10
N HIS A 232 17.14 -11.22 -12.24
CA HIS A 232 17.03 -9.80 -12.60
C HIS A 232 17.40 -8.92 -11.40
N VAL A 233 17.52 -7.61 -11.63
CA VAL A 233 17.81 -6.63 -10.58
C VAL A 233 16.53 -6.28 -9.85
N VAL A 234 16.52 -6.45 -8.54
CA VAL A 234 15.42 -6.04 -7.65
C VAL A 234 15.87 -4.85 -6.80
N ALA A 235 14.94 -3.94 -6.51
CA ALA A 235 15.15 -2.85 -5.57
C ALA A 235 14.37 -3.14 -4.29
N LYS A 236 15.01 -3.01 -3.14
CA LYS A 236 14.40 -3.25 -1.82
C LYS A 236 14.46 -1.99 -0.97
N MET A 237 13.35 -1.63 -0.37
CA MET A 237 13.33 -0.65 0.71
C MET A 237 13.78 -1.29 2.01
N VAL A 238 14.92 -0.82 2.51
CA VAL A 238 15.66 -1.44 3.61
C VAL A 238 15.59 -0.64 4.91
N THR A 239 14.64 0.29 5.03
CA THR A 239 14.44 1.10 6.23
C THR A 239 14.03 0.22 7.42
N PRO A 240 14.30 0.65 8.68
CA PRO A 240 14.23 -0.24 9.84
C PRO A 240 12.89 -0.94 10.06
N ARG A 241 11.76 -0.23 10.04
CA ARG A 241 10.43 -0.81 10.28
C ARG A 241 9.93 -1.58 9.07
N VAL A 242 10.22 -1.12 7.85
CA VAL A 242 9.88 -1.87 6.63
C VAL A 242 10.57 -3.23 6.63
N ARG A 243 11.88 -3.27 6.95
CA ARG A 243 12.63 -4.51 7.11
C ARG A 243 12.06 -5.39 8.22
N ALA A 244 11.79 -4.83 9.40
CA ALA A 244 11.22 -5.58 10.52
C ALA A 244 9.86 -6.20 10.15
N PHE A 245 9.01 -5.45 9.45
CA PHE A 245 7.73 -5.95 8.93
C PHE A 245 7.94 -7.16 8.04
N VAL A 246 8.76 -7.07 6.99
CA VAL A 246 8.92 -8.19 6.04
C VAL A 246 9.61 -9.41 6.64
N GLN A 247 10.53 -9.21 7.60
CA GLN A 247 11.17 -10.31 8.33
C GLN A 247 10.15 -11.12 9.13
N GLU A 248 9.27 -10.45 9.87
CA GLU A 248 8.20 -11.10 10.63
C GLU A 248 7.11 -11.67 9.70
N HIS A 249 6.71 -10.89 8.69
CA HIS A 249 5.68 -11.24 7.73
C HIS A 249 6.02 -12.53 7.01
N PHE A 250 7.18 -12.61 6.35
CA PHE A 250 7.61 -13.83 5.66
C PHE A 250 8.12 -14.92 6.61
N ASN A 251 8.38 -14.63 7.90
CA ASN A 251 9.18 -15.50 8.79
C ASN A 251 10.57 -15.79 8.21
N CYS A 252 11.27 -14.72 7.85
CA CYS A 252 12.57 -14.77 7.21
C CYS A 252 13.50 -13.70 7.81
N SER A 253 14.33 -14.06 8.78
CA SER A 253 15.22 -13.09 9.44
C SER A 253 16.34 -12.53 8.55
N THR A 254 16.60 -13.18 7.39
CA THR A 254 17.68 -12.79 6.47
C THR A 254 17.20 -11.87 5.34
N ILE A 255 15.89 -11.59 5.23
CA ILE A 255 15.42 -10.64 4.22
C ILE A 255 15.84 -9.22 4.62
N GLU A 256 16.38 -8.48 3.66
CA GLU A 256 17.00 -7.16 3.90
C GLU A 256 16.00 -6.00 3.82
N GLY A 257 14.86 -6.20 3.17
CA GLY A 257 13.86 -5.16 2.94
C GLY A 257 12.69 -5.64 2.08
N ALA A 258 11.71 -4.77 1.89
CA ALA A 258 10.54 -5.02 1.04
C ALA A 258 10.87 -4.68 -0.42
N GLU A 259 10.58 -5.57 -1.36
CA GLU A 259 10.77 -5.29 -2.79
C GLU A 259 9.82 -4.19 -3.27
N VAL A 260 10.37 -3.27 -4.05
CA VAL A 260 9.65 -2.19 -4.75
C VAL A 260 9.43 -2.65 -6.19
N GLU A 261 8.25 -2.36 -6.71
CA GLU A 261 7.80 -2.77 -8.05
C GLU A 261 8.82 -2.40 -9.13
N SER A 262 9.18 -3.39 -9.94
CA SER A 262 10.21 -3.27 -10.97
C SER A 262 9.67 -2.86 -12.34
N GLN A 263 8.36 -3.07 -12.58
CA GLN A 263 7.71 -2.87 -13.87
C GLN A 263 6.97 -1.52 -13.99
N ASP A 264 7.08 -0.67 -12.98
CA ASP A 264 6.64 0.73 -13.00
C ASP A 264 7.39 1.61 -14.03
N GLY A 265 8.52 1.13 -14.55
CA GLY A 265 9.42 1.85 -15.44
C GLY A 265 10.38 2.81 -14.71
N GLY A 266 11.32 3.40 -15.45
CA GLY A 266 12.34 4.28 -14.87
C GLY A 266 13.39 3.51 -14.04
N CYS A 267 14.12 4.22 -13.16
CA CYS A 267 15.15 3.58 -12.33
C CYS A 267 14.59 2.81 -11.13
N LEU A 268 13.41 3.22 -10.63
CA LEU A 268 12.84 2.73 -9.38
C LEU A 268 11.32 2.97 -9.36
N GLY A 269 10.56 1.95 -8.97
CA GLY A 269 9.10 2.02 -8.86
C GLY A 269 8.60 2.81 -7.65
N SER A 270 7.30 3.09 -7.67
CA SER A 270 6.57 3.80 -6.61
C SER A 270 5.51 2.93 -5.93
N HIS A 271 5.61 1.61 -6.07
CA HIS A 271 4.71 0.65 -5.46
C HIS A 271 5.49 -0.46 -4.75
N TRP A 272 4.80 -1.21 -3.90
CA TRP A 272 5.29 -2.52 -3.46
C TRP A 272 5.19 -3.54 -4.60
N GLU A 273 6.13 -4.49 -4.60
CA GLU A 273 6.16 -5.59 -5.57
C GLU A 273 4.89 -6.45 -5.48
N GLU A 274 4.08 -6.41 -6.54
CA GLU A 274 2.78 -7.11 -6.60
C GLU A 274 2.95 -8.63 -6.42
N ARG A 275 4.03 -9.21 -6.94
CA ARG A 275 4.30 -10.65 -6.80
C ARG A 275 4.34 -11.10 -5.34
N LEU A 276 4.82 -10.23 -4.45
CA LEU A 276 5.08 -10.54 -3.04
C LEU A 276 4.00 -10.08 -2.09
N PHE A 277 3.29 -9.03 -2.48
CA PHE A 277 2.42 -8.31 -1.57
C PHE A 277 0.98 -8.18 -2.07
N GLU A 278 0.54 -8.84 -3.15
CA GLU A 278 -0.90 -8.95 -3.47
C GLU A 278 -1.70 -9.33 -2.20
N PRO A 279 -2.79 -8.66 -1.81
CA PRO A 279 -3.42 -7.47 -2.39
C PRO A 279 -3.17 -6.19 -1.56
N GLU A 280 -1.94 -5.91 -1.13
CA GLU A 280 -1.60 -4.71 -0.36
C GLU A 280 -1.95 -3.45 -1.17
N TYR A 281 -2.59 -2.48 -0.53
CA TYR A 281 -3.22 -1.38 -1.27
C TYR A 281 -2.24 -0.44 -2.00
N MET A 282 -0.93 -0.50 -1.75
CA MET A 282 0.13 0.23 -2.45
C MET A 282 0.90 -0.63 -3.47
N THR A 283 0.39 -1.80 -3.85
CA THR A 283 0.82 -2.48 -5.08
C THR A 283 0.17 -1.81 -6.31
N PRO A 284 0.70 -1.99 -7.53
CA PRO A 284 0.19 -1.33 -8.74
C PRO A 284 -1.18 -1.84 -9.23
N VAL A 285 -1.74 -2.89 -8.62
CA VAL A 285 -2.94 -3.58 -9.12
C VAL A 285 -4.08 -3.51 -8.11
N ASP A 286 -5.20 -2.90 -8.55
CA ASP A 286 -6.43 -2.85 -7.77
C ASP A 286 -7.12 -4.23 -7.74
N SER A 287 -6.84 -4.96 -6.66
CA SER A 287 -7.28 -6.32 -6.41
C SER A 287 -8.75 -6.37 -5.98
N TYR A 288 -9.30 -7.59 -5.85
CA TYR A 288 -10.68 -7.77 -5.41
C TYR A 288 -10.91 -7.24 -3.98
N ARG A 289 -9.92 -7.40 -3.10
CA ARG A 289 -9.91 -6.92 -1.72
C ARG A 289 -8.53 -6.36 -1.38
N ASN A 290 -8.38 -5.05 -1.47
CA ASN A 290 -7.11 -4.42 -1.10
C ASN A 290 -6.96 -4.37 0.43
N VAL A 291 -5.75 -4.61 0.92
CA VAL A 291 -5.42 -4.67 2.35
C VAL A 291 -4.61 -3.46 2.76
N PHE A 292 -5.10 -2.73 3.76
CA PHE A 292 -4.37 -1.60 4.34
C PHE A 292 -3.37 -2.09 5.39
N SER A 293 -2.20 -2.56 4.95
CA SER A 293 -1.31 -3.35 5.79
C SER A 293 -0.35 -2.53 6.65
N GLY A 294 0.26 -3.20 7.64
CA GLY A 294 1.38 -2.65 8.40
C GLY A 294 2.63 -2.32 7.55
N LEU A 295 2.76 -2.85 6.33
CA LEU A 295 3.91 -2.57 5.46
C LEU A 295 3.96 -1.10 5.05
N THR A 296 2.84 -0.57 4.56
CA THR A 296 2.77 0.83 4.16
C THR A 296 2.79 1.78 5.35
N LEU A 297 2.26 1.37 6.50
CA LEU A 297 2.44 2.13 7.75
C LEU A 297 3.90 2.17 8.19
N ALA A 298 4.64 1.08 7.99
CA ALA A 298 6.08 1.06 8.26
C ALA A 298 6.82 2.06 7.37
N PHE A 299 6.45 2.17 6.09
CA PHE A 299 6.96 3.22 5.21
C PHE A 299 6.67 4.62 5.76
N PHE A 300 5.42 4.91 6.13
CA PHE A 300 5.07 6.24 6.63
C PHE A 300 5.82 6.58 7.92
N ALA A 301 6.00 5.63 8.83
CA ALA A 301 6.82 5.82 10.03
C ALA A 301 8.31 6.06 9.68
N ASP A 302 8.88 5.25 8.78
CA ASP A 302 10.29 5.35 8.39
C ASP A 302 10.58 6.53 7.45
N SER A 303 9.57 7.18 6.89
CA SER A 303 9.74 8.41 6.12
C SER A 303 10.30 9.56 6.96
N GLY A 304 10.10 9.50 8.28
CA GLY A 304 10.43 10.58 9.22
C GLY A 304 9.40 11.72 9.22
N TRP A 305 8.38 11.66 8.37
CA TRP A 305 7.36 12.69 8.22
C TRP A 305 6.12 12.47 9.08
N TYR A 306 5.81 11.21 9.38
CA TYR A 306 4.57 10.81 10.04
C TYR A 306 4.83 9.89 11.23
N ARG A 307 3.97 9.99 12.24
CA ARG A 307 3.76 8.96 13.24
C ARG A 307 2.53 8.15 12.86
N VAL A 308 2.56 6.85 13.07
CA VAL A 308 1.49 5.95 12.65
C VAL A 308 0.74 5.38 13.85
N ASN A 309 -0.58 5.31 13.73
CA ASN A 309 -1.43 4.54 14.62
C ASN A 309 -1.55 3.11 14.09
N SER A 310 -0.79 2.20 14.70
CA SER A 310 -0.66 0.81 14.27
C SER A 310 -1.99 0.05 14.32
N SER A 311 -2.93 0.42 15.20
CA SER A 311 -4.23 -0.26 15.32
C SER A 311 -5.10 -0.16 14.06
N SER A 312 -4.72 0.67 13.10
CA SER A 312 -5.44 0.85 11.84
C SER A 312 -5.01 -0.14 10.76
N SER A 313 -3.94 -0.93 10.98
CA SER A 313 -3.47 -1.90 10.01
C SER A 313 -4.34 -3.15 9.97
N GLU A 314 -4.59 -3.61 8.76
CA GLU A 314 -5.17 -4.91 8.47
C GLU A 314 -4.08 -5.98 8.30
N THR A 315 -4.46 -7.24 8.51
CA THR A 315 -3.57 -8.38 8.32
C THR A 315 -3.38 -8.68 6.83
N LEU A 316 -2.15 -8.51 6.33
CA LEU A 316 -1.77 -9.06 5.03
C LEU A 316 -1.51 -10.56 5.18
N HIS A 317 -2.34 -11.39 4.53
CA HIS A 317 -2.19 -12.85 4.61
C HIS A 317 -1.25 -13.42 3.54
N PHE A 318 -1.16 -12.78 2.38
CA PHE A 318 -0.35 -13.25 1.28
C PHE A 318 1.14 -13.19 1.60
N GLY A 319 1.84 -14.29 1.39
CA GLY A 319 3.25 -14.45 1.77
C GLY A 319 3.50 -14.64 3.26
N ARG A 320 2.48 -14.48 4.12
CA ARG A 320 2.65 -14.55 5.57
C ARG A 320 3.12 -15.94 6.01
N LYS A 321 4.24 -15.97 6.74
CA LYS A 321 4.95 -17.14 7.27
C LYS A 321 5.39 -18.16 6.21
N LYS A 322 5.62 -17.73 4.96
CA LYS A 322 6.01 -18.63 3.84
C LYS A 322 7.52 -18.90 3.72
N GLY A 323 8.33 -18.25 4.54
CA GLY A 323 9.79 -18.38 4.58
C GLY A 323 10.49 -17.60 3.46
N CYS A 324 11.81 -17.55 3.53
CA CYS A 324 12.64 -16.75 2.62
C CYS A 324 12.45 -17.11 1.14
N ALA A 325 12.26 -18.39 0.83
CA ALA A 325 12.11 -18.87 -0.54
C ALA A 325 10.88 -18.28 -1.25
N PHE A 326 9.84 -17.91 -0.51
CA PHE A 326 8.70 -17.20 -1.07
C PHE A 326 9.13 -15.86 -1.70
N ALA A 327 9.98 -15.10 -0.99
CA ALA A 327 10.51 -13.84 -1.48
C ALA A 327 11.53 -14.05 -2.60
N SER A 328 12.55 -14.88 -2.35
CA SER A 328 13.78 -14.92 -3.17
C SER A 328 13.75 -15.88 -4.37
N SER A 329 12.88 -16.89 -4.38
CA SER A 329 12.83 -17.91 -5.44
C SER A 329 11.75 -17.60 -6.47
N LYS A 330 11.82 -18.21 -7.67
CA LYS A 330 10.71 -18.11 -8.63
C LYS A 330 9.42 -18.69 -8.02
N CYS A 331 8.27 -18.07 -8.32
CA CYS A 331 6.97 -18.49 -7.78
C CYS A 331 6.57 -19.93 -8.18
N ILE A 332 7.04 -20.37 -9.35
CA ILE A 332 6.91 -21.75 -9.83
C ILE A 332 8.30 -22.20 -10.27
N ASP A 333 8.68 -23.40 -9.84
CA ASP A 333 9.93 -24.03 -10.26
C ASP A 333 9.83 -24.40 -11.76
N PRO A 334 10.72 -23.89 -12.64
CA PRO A 334 10.60 -24.12 -14.09
C PRO A 334 10.78 -25.58 -14.53
N VAL A 335 11.39 -26.43 -13.70
CA VAL A 335 11.68 -27.83 -14.00
C VAL A 335 10.51 -28.71 -13.55
N THR A 336 10.09 -28.57 -12.30
CA THR A 336 9.04 -29.40 -11.70
C THR A 336 7.63 -28.88 -12.00
N GLN A 337 7.50 -27.60 -12.38
CA GLN A 337 6.25 -26.88 -12.55
C GLN A 337 5.40 -26.81 -11.27
N ILE A 338 6.04 -27.01 -10.12
CA ILE A 338 5.40 -26.96 -8.81
C ILE A 338 5.51 -25.53 -8.27
N PRO A 339 4.39 -24.90 -7.85
CA PRO A 339 4.43 -23.62 -7.18
C PRO A 339 5.12 -23.70 -5.81
N ILE A 340 5.91 -22.68 -5.45
CA ILE A 340 6.57 -22.59 -4.14
C ILE A 340 5.56 -22.53 -2.98
N ALA A 341 4.36 -22.00 -3.26
CA ALA A 341 3.21 -21.97 -2.36
C ALA A 341 1.92 -22.13 -3.18
N SER A 342 1.32 -23.33 -3.17
CA SER A 342 0.16 -23.68 -4.01
C SER A 342 -1.16 -23.00 -3.64
N ASP A 343 -1.22 -22.35 -2.48
CA ASP A 343 -2.32 -21.49 -2.05
C ASP A 343 -2.16 -20.03 -2.51
N HIS A 344 -1.00 -19.66 -3.04
CA HIS A 344 -0.69 -18.30 -3.54
C HIS A 344 -0.50 -18.28 -5.05
N PHE A 345 0.22 -19.27 -5.55
CA PHE A 345 0.59 -19.42 -6.96
C PHE A 345 0.02 -20.72 -7.52
N CYS A 346 -0.31 -20.72 -8.80
CA CYS A 346 -0.99 -21.85 -9.43
C CYS A 346 -0.41 -22.19 -10.81
N ALA A 347 -0.48 -23.48 -11.18
CA ALA A 347 0.03 -23.98 -12.46
C ALA A 347 -1.07 -24.58 -13.37
N THR A 348 -2.30 -24.71 -12.84
CA THR A 348 -3.45 -25.31 -13.51
C THR A 348 -4.36 -24.22 -14.11
N PRO A 349 -5.01 -24.47 -15.26
CA PRO A 349 -5.95 -23.51 -15.84
C PRO A 349 -7.10 -23.11 -14.90
N ALA A 350 -7.63 -21.90 -15.07
CA ALA A 350 -8.73 -21.37 -14.27
C ALA A 350 -9.99 -22.27 -14.26
N THR A 351 -10.26 -23.00 -15.35
CA THR A 351 -11.39 -23.93 -15.48
C THR A 351 -11.26 -25.19 -14.61
N GLU A 352 -10.05 -25.51 -14.19
CA GLU A 352 -9.73 -26.71 -13.41
C GLU A 352 -9.34 -26.37 -11.97
N PHE A 353 -8.85 -25.15 -11.73
CA PHE A 353 -8.46 -24.69 -10.40
C PHE A 353 -9.68 -24.55 -9.49
N GLN A 354 -9.61 -25.16 -8.32
CA GLN A 354 -10.60 -25.00 -7.27
C GLN A 354 -9.87 -24.76 -5.95
N GLY A 355 -10.00 -23.55 -5.43
CA GLY A 355 -9.32 -23.12 -4.21
C GLY A 355 -10.06 -21.98 -3.51
N CYS A 356 -9.46 -21.52 -2.43
CA CYS A 356 -9.89 -20.34 -1.69
C CYS A 356 -8.82 -19.26 -1.85
N SER A 357 -9.20 -18.00 -1.70
CA SER A 357 -8.25 -16.90 -1.55
C SER A 357 -7.39 -17.14 -0.30
N VAL A 358 -6.19 -16.55 -0.25
CA VAL A 358 -5.25 -16.78 0.85
C VAL A 358 -5.84 -16.38 2.21
N ASP A 359 -6.60 -15.29 2.26
CA ASP A 359 -7.32 -14.81 3.45
C ASP A 359 -8.58 -15.65 3.79
N GLY A 360 -8.90 -16.63 2.94
CA GLY A 360 -10.06 -17.49 3.05
C GLY A 360 -11.40 -16.75 2.94
N THR A 361 -11.48 -15.51 2.46
CA THR A 361 -12.77 -14.78 2.40
C THR A 361 -13.59 -15.11 1.15
N SER A 362 -12.98 -15.70 0.13
CA SER A 362 -13.67 -16.09 -1.09
C SER A 362 -13.15 -17.41 -1.66
N ARG A 363 -13.96 -18.02 -2.53
CA ARG A 363 -13.42 -18.94 -3.54
C ARG A 363 -12.45 -18.18 -4.44
N ALA A 364 -11.49 -18.89 -5.02
CA ALA A 364 -10.48 -18.32 -5.89
C ALA A 364 -10.36 -19.05 -7.22
N VAL A 365 -9.80 -18.33 -8.19
CA VAL A 365 -9.43 -18.82 -9.52
C VAL A 365 -7.94 -18.65 -9.74
N CYS A 366 -7.37 -19.44 -10.65
CA CYS A 366 -5.99 -19.26 -11.07
C CYS A 366 -5.89 -18.20 -12.16
N SER A 367 -5.04 -17.19 -11.99
CA SER A 367 -4.82 -16.12 -12.98
C SER A 367 -3.83 -16.51 -14.09
N LEU A 368 -3.71 -17.80 -14.38
CA LEU A 368 -2.93 -18.33 -15.50
C LEU A 368 -3.59 -17.94 -16.83
N SER A 369 -2.82 -17.31 -17.72
CA SER A 369 -3.31 -16.89 -19.03
C SER A 369 -3.71 -18.09 -19.89
N THR A 370 -4.82 -17.95 -20.61
CA THR A 370 -5.25 -18.90 -21.66
C THR A 370 -4.66 -18.55 -23.03
N GLN A 371 -4.03 -17.39 -23.16
CA GLN A 371 -3.42 -16.89 -24.40
C GLN A 371 -1.90 -16.90 -24.31
N SER A 372 -1.23 -17.14 -25.44
CA SER A 372 0.22 -16.98 -25.55
C SER A 372 0.61 -15.52 -25.35
N GLN A 373 1.64 -15.29 -24.55
CA GLN A 373 2.17 -13.96 -24.25
C GLN A 373 3.65 -13.85 -24.66
N THR A 374 4.16 -12.62 -24.77
CA THR A 374 5.60 -12.36 -24.82
C THR A 374 6.08 -12.12 -23.39
N ILE A 375 6.81 -13.08 -22.81
CA ILE A 375 7.24 -13.03 -21.41
C ILE A 375 8.78 -12.93 -21.36
N PRO A 376 9.36 -11.95 -20.64
CA PRO A 376 10.80 -11.86 -20.40
C PRO A 376 11.39 -13.14 -19.78
N ALA A 377 12.66 -13.45 -20.06
CA ALA A 377 13.28 -14.73 -19.70
C ALA A 377 13.34 -14.96 -18.17
N GLU A 378 13.57 -13.89 -17.42
CA GLU A 378 13.53 -13.82 -15.96
C GLU A 378 12.16 -14.26 -15.39
N TYR A 379 11.06 -13.98 -16.11
CA TYR A 379 9.69 -14.27 -15.70
C TYR A 379 9.10 -15.53 -16.36
N GLN A 380 9.92 -16.34 -17.02
CA GLN A 380 9.48 -17.63 -17.57
C GLN A 380 9.52 -18.73 -16.49
N TYR A 381 8.34 -19.32 -16.24
CA TYR A 381 8.13 -20.35 -15.21
C TYR A 381 7.72 -21.72 -15.75
N PHE A 382 7.49 -21.83 -17.05
CA PHE A 382 7.03 -23.05 -17.71
C PHE A 382 7.94 -23.38 -18.88
N PRO A 383 7.97 -24.65 -19.35
CA PRO A 383 8.73 -25.04 -20.53
C PRO A 383 8.35 -24.25 -21.80
N SER A 384 7.09 -23.82 -21.88
CA SER A 384 6.65 -22.88 -22.92
C SER A 384 6.96 -21.44 -22.48
N PRO A 385 7.81 -20.69 -23.20
CA PRO A 385 8.22 -19.33 -22.82
C PRO A 385 7.08 -18.31 -22.92
N SER A 386 5.96 -18.66 -23.54
CA SER A 386 4.76 -17.81 -23.66
C SER A 386 3.69 -18.07 -22.60
N LYS A 387 3.91 -19.05 -21.71
CA LYS A 387 2.95 -19.45 -20.69
C LYS A 387 3.31 -18.80 -19.35
N GLY A 388 2.34 -18.12 -18.74
CA GLY A 388 2.49 -17.40 -17.48
C GLY A 388 1.17 -16.80 -17.02
N GLY A 389 1.20 -16.11 -15.88
CA GLY A 389 0.08 -15.33 -15.35
C GLY A 389 -0.30 -14.16 -16.26
N ILE A 390 -1.51 -13.62 -16.06
CA ILE A 390 -1.99 -12.44 -16.79
C ILE A 390 -1.48 -11.11 -16.22
N ASN A 391 -1.06 -11.11 -14.95
CA ASN A 391 -0.61 -9.90 -14.25
C ASN A 391 0.89 -9.71 -14.52
N THR A 392 1.23 -8.66 -15.28
CA THR A 392 2.63 -8.36 -15.59
C THR A 392 3.36 -7.97 -14.32
N PHE A 393 2.81 -7.07 -13.50
CA PHE A 393 3.39 -6.59 -12.23
C PHE A 393 3.67 -7.71 -11.24
N ALA A 394 2.89 -8.80 -11.25
CA ALA A 394 3.18 -9.98 -10.45
C ALA A 394 4.34 -10.83 -11.02
N ASP A 395 5.29 -10.23 -11.74
CA ASP A 395 6.35 -10.90 -12.50
C ASP A 395 5.81 -12.03 -13.42
N TYR A 396 4.60 -11.91 -13.99
CA TYR A 396 3.89 -13.00 -14.70
C TYR A 396 3.66 -14.28 -13.87
N CYS A 397 3.72 -14.22 -12.55
CA CYS A 397 3.33 -15.33 -11.68
C CYS A 397 1.81 -15.53 -11.76
N PRO A 398 1.31 -16.73 -12.08
CA PRO A 398 -0.11 -17.01 -11.96
C PRO A 398 -0.49 -17.07 -10.47
N LEU A 399 -1.37 -16.15 -10.07
CA LEU A 399 -1.85 -15.94 -8.70
C LEU A 399 -3.17 -16.67 -8.45
N VAL A 400 -3.42 -17.04 -7.19
CA VAL A 400 -4.69 -17.56 -6.70
C VAL A 400 -5.54 -16.39 -6.22
N VAL A 401 -6.44 -15.90 -7.06
CA VAL A 401 -7.17 -14.63 -6.83
C VAL A 401 -8.64 -14.86 -6.50
N GLY A 402 -9.14 -14.12 -5.51
CA GLY A 402 -10.56 -14.07 -5.17
C GLY A 402 -11.42 -13.40 -6.25
N TYR A 403 -12.73 -13.67 -6.25
CA TYR A 403 -13.66 -13.04 -7.18
C TYR A 403 -15.07 -12.89 -6.59
N THR A 404 -15.84 -11.92 -7.10
CA THR A 404 -17.14 -11.51 -6.52
C THR A 404 -18.15 -12.64 -6.36
N GLY A 405 -18.30 -13.53 -7.36
CA GLY A 405 -19.23 -14.66 -7.29
C GLY A 405 -18.79 -15.78 -6.33
N GLY A 406 -17.56 -15.70 -5.84
CA GLY A 406 -16.97 -16.63 -4.88
C GLY A 406 -16.94 -16.11 -3.45
N ASP A 407 -17.29 -14.84 -3.23
CA ASP A 407 -17.16 -14.16 -1.94
C ASP A 407 -18.10 -14.75 -0.88
N CYS A 408 -17.55 -15.18 0.24
CA CYS A 408 -18.28 -15.83 1.34
C CYS A 408 -19.09 -14.86 2.19
N THR A 409 -18.88 -13.55 2.05
CA THR A 409 -19.61 -12.50 2.76
C THR A 409 -20.91 -12.08 2.06
N ILE A 410 -21.05 -12.44 0.78
CA ILE A 410 -22.20 -12.05 -0.04
C ILE A 410 -23.22 -13.20 -0.07
N SER A 411 -24.34 -13.03 0.64
CA SER A 411 -25.37 -14.07 0.80
C SER A 411 -26.00 -14.56 -0.51
N THR A 412 -26.02 -13.73 -1.56
CA THR A 412 -26.56 -14.09 -2.88
C THR A 412 -25.68 -15.09 -3.65
N ASN A 413 -24.44 -15.34 -3.22
CA ASN A 413 -23.54 -16.31 -3.84
C ASN A 413 -23.85 -17.77 -3.43
N LEU A 414 -24.71 -17.97 -2.42
CA LEU A 414 -25.16 -19.30 -2.03
C LEU A 414 -25.85 -20.02 -3.20
N LEU A 415 -25.38 -21.23 -3.50
CA LEU A 415 -25.97 -22.05 -4.56
C LEU A 415 -27.40 -22.46 -4.20
N LYS A 416 -28.34 -22.21 -5.12
CA LYS A 416 -29.72 -22.67 -5.03
C LYS A 416 -29.99 -23.75 -6.08
N LEU A 417 -30.52 -24.90 -5.66
CA LEU A 417 -30.94 -25.96 -6.58
C LEU A 417 -32.34 -25.66 -7.11
N GLY A 418 -32.41 -25.00 -8.27
CA GLY A 418 -33.67 -24.55 -8.85
C GLY A 418 -34.44 -23.64 -7.90
N LYS A 419 -35.70 -23.97 -7.62
CA LYS A 419 -36.57 -23.25 -6.65
C LYS A 419 -36.62 -23.91 -5.27
N THR A 420 -35.72 -24.85 -4.98
CA THR A 420 -35.70 -25.55 -3.69
C THR A 420 -34.95 -24.77 -2.62
N SER A 421 -35.18 -25.14 -1.36
CA SER A 421 -34.40 -24.68 -0.20
C SER A 421 -33.21 -25.59 0.12
N ILE A 422 -32.87 -26.54 -0.76
CA ILE A 422 -31.85 -27.56 -0.48
C ILE A 422 -30.47 -26.94 -0.49
N ASN A 423 -29.81 -26.94 0.67
CA ASN A 423 -28.41 -26.56 0.80
C ASN A 423 -27.51 -27.75 0.50
N ALA A 424 -27.13 -27.88 -0.77
CA ALA A 424 -26.50 -29.08 -1.30
C ALA A 424 -25.10 -29.38 -0.72
N TYR A 425 -24.43 -28.35 -0.19
CA TYR A 425 -23.03 -28.37 0.25
C TYR A 425 -22.85 -27.96 1.71
N GLY A 426 -23.95 -27.68 2.42
CA GLY A 426 -23.92 -27.18 3.80
C GLY A 426 -23.29 -25.79 3.93
N GLU A 427 -23.32 -24.99 2.86
CA GLU A 427 -22.63 -23.69 2.83
C GLU A 427 -23.39 -22.63 3.62
N THR A 428 -22.65 -21.70 4.22
CA THR A 428 -23.20 -20.50 4.85
C THR A 428 -22.43 -19.28 4.33
N TYR A 429 -23.16 -18.21 4.01
CA TYR A 429 -22.60 -16.95 3.55
C TYR A 429 -22.98 -15.85 4.54
N CYS A 430 -21.99 -15.16 5.08
CA CYS A 430 -22.11 -14.21 6.18
C CYS A 430 -20.84 -13.34 6.29
N SER A 431 -20.90 -12.19 6.96
CA SER A 431 -19.77 -11.24 7.04
C SER A 431 -18.48 -11.81 7.60
N THR A 432 -18.54 -12.88 8.40
CA THR A 432 -17.39 -13.57 8.99
C THR A 432 -17.15 -14.98 8.43
N CYS A 433 -17.90 -15.37 7.40
CA CYS A 433 -17.81 -16.70 6.80
C CYS A 433 -16.51 -16.82 5.99
N LYS A 434 -15.91 -18.01 6.03
CA LYS A 434 -14.63 -18.30 5.37
C LYS A 434 -14.77 -19.50 4.43
N CYS A 435 -13.97 -19.48 3.38
CA CYS A 435 -13.82 -20.53 2.38
C CYS A 435 -12.84 -21.59 2.90
N THR A 436 -13.16 -22.86 2.66
CA THR A 436 -12.21 -23.97 2.77
C THR A 436 -12.47 -25.01 1.68
N THR A 437 -11.51 -25.92 1.48
CA THR A 437 -11.72 -27.12 0.67
C THR A 437 -12.82 -27.99 1.30
N SER A 438 -13.77 -28.42 0.48
CA SER A 438 -14.90 -29.22 0.89
C SER A 438 -15.44 -30.02 -0.29
N SER A 439 -15.71 -31.30 -0.07
CA SER A 439 -16.39 -32.20 -0.99
C SER A 439 -17.80 -32.57 -0.50
N LEU A 440 -18.32 -31.86 0.51
CA LEU A 440 -19.56 -32.19 1.20
C LEU A 440 -20.75 -32.28 0.24
N ARG A 441 -21.58 -33.29 0.40
CA ARG A 441 -22.80 -33.47 -0.39
C ARG A 441 -23.95 -33.91 0.49
N SER A 442 -24.99 -33.07 0.60
CA SER A 442 -26.14 -33.36 1.46
C SER A 442 -26.95 -34.54 0.91
N ASP A 443 -27.41 -35.44 1.78
CA ASP A 443 -28.16 -36.64 1.39
C ASP A 443 -29.43 -36.34 0.57
N ASP A 444 -30.11 -35.23 0.87
CA ASP A 444 -31.33 -34.76 0.18
C ASP A 444 -31.06 -34.14 -1.20
N SER A 445 -29.79 -33.97 -1.56
CA SER A 445 -29.38 -33.38 -2.84
C SER A 445 -28.96 -34.41 -3.89
N THR A 446 -28.91 -35.70 -3.54
CA THR A 446 -28.40 -36.79 -4.40
C THR A 446 -29.10 -36.94 -5.75
N GLN A 447 -30.35 -36.49 -5.89
CA GLN A 447 -31.10 -36.51 -7.15
C GLN A 447 -30.71 -35.40 -8.12
N TRP A 448 -29.92 -34.42 -7.69
CA TRP A 448 -29.48 -33.30 -8.52
C TRP A 448 -28.08 -33.55 -9.09
N THR A 449 -27.90 -33.30 -10.38
CA THR A 449 -26.57 -33.19 -10.97
C THR A 449 -26.08 -31.75 -10.80
N ILE A 450 -24.93 -31.55 -10.14
CA ILE A 450 -24.31 -30.23 -10.02
C ILE A 450 -23.02 -30.22 -10.81
N THR A 451 -23.00 -29.36 -11.83
CA THR A 451 -21.85 -29.15 -12.71
C THR A 451 -21.55 -27.66 -12.78
N PRO A 452 -20.29 -27.23 -12.60
CA PRO A 452 -19.15 -28.04 -12.17
C PRO A 452 -19.28 -28.48 -10.70
N THR A 453 -18.59 -29.56 -10.34
CA THR A 453 -18.44 -29.95 -8.94
C THR A 453 -17.71 -28.83 -8.18
N ARG A 454 -18.16 -28.57 -6.95
CA ARG A 454 -17.53 -27.61 -6.03
C ARG A 454 -16.64 -28.41 -5.05
N GLN A 455 -15.33 -28.17 -5.09
CA GLN A 455 -14.31 -28.73 -4.17
C GLN A 455 -13.94 -27.74 -3.05
N THR A 456 -14.62 -26.60 -3.01
CA THR A 456 -14.52 -25.61 -1.94
C THR A 456 -15.90 -25.17 -1.53
N GLY A 457 -16.04 -24.63 -0.32
CA GLY A 457 -17.29 -24.07 0.17
C GLY A 457 -17.09 -22.98 1.22
N CYS A 458 -18.08 -22.11 1.35
CA CYS A 458 -18.14 -21.07 2.37
C CYS A 458 -18.87 -21.58 3.61
N TYR A 459 -18.28 -21.40 4.79
CA TYR A 459 -18.84 -21.88 6.05
C TYR A 459 -18.71 -20.83 7.15
N ALA A 460 -19.68 -20.81 8.07
CA ALA A 460 -19.54 -20.08 9.31
C ALA A 460 -18.49 -20.77 10.18
N MET A 461 -17.50 -20.01 10.63
CA MET A 461 -16.41 -20.48 11.47
C MET A 461 -16.30 -19.61 12.71
N GLN A 462 -16.05 -20.23 13.85
CA GLN A 462 -15.74 -19.57 15.12
C GLN A 462 -14.37 -20.00 15.57
N CYS A 463 -13.57 -19.04 16.06
CA CYS A 463 -12.27 -19.36 16.63
C CYS A 463 -12.31 -19.36 18.16
N PHE A 464 -11.75 -20.40 18.76
CA PHE A 464 -11.54 -20.52 20.19
C PHE A 464 -10.03 -20.58 20.49
N ILE A 465 -9.53 -19.56 21.18
CA ILE A 465 -8.13 -19.45 21.59
C ILE A 465 -8.11 -19.43 23.12
N ASN A 466 -7.30 -20.28 23.76
CA ASN A 466 -7.11 -20.16 25.21
C ASN A 466 -6.26 -18.92 25.52
N ALA A 467 -6.56 -18.23 26.61
CA ALA A 467 -5.99 -16.92 26.96
C ALA A 467 -4.44 -16.84 27.03
N ASN A 468 -3.73 -17.98 27.02
CA ASN A 468 -2.27 -18.08 27.09
C ASN A 468 -1.62 -18.82 25.89
N SER A 469 -2.32 -18.98 24.76
CA SER A 469 -1.83 -19.78 23.62
C SER A 469 -1.51 -18.97 22.38
N THR A 470 -0.50 -19.44 21.64
CA THR A 470 -0.22 -19.08 20.24
C THR A 470 -1.27 -19.66 19.30
N ALA A 471 -1.32 -19.19 18.04
CA ALA A 471 -2.15 -19.72 16.95
C ALA A 471 -2.16 -21.25 16.83
N SER A 472 -1.07 -21.88 17.26
CA SER A 472 -0.81 -23.32 17.26
C SER A 472 -1.85 -24.16 18.02
N ASN A 473 -2.58 -23.57 18.97
CA ASN A 473 -3.58 -24.25 19.79
C ASN A 473 -5.01 -23.72 19.57
N ALA A 474 -5.22 -22.89 18.55
CA ALA A 474 -6.53 -22.35 18.25
C ALA A 474 -7.44 -23.45 17.65
N ILE A 475 -8.67 -23.55 18.16
CA ILE A 475 -9.69 -24.46 17.64
C ILE A 475 -10.61 -23.67 16.72
N VAL A 476 -10.71 -24.11 15.46
CA VAL A 476 -11.68 -23.58 14.51
C VAL A 476 -12.92 -24.46 14.54
N GLN A 477 -14.04 -23.91 15.00
CA GLN A 477 -15.32 -24.60 14.97
C GLN A 477 -16.10 -24.19 13.71
N PHE A 478 -16.46 -25.17 12.90
CA PHE A 478 -17.45 -25.03 11.85
C PHE A 478 -18.86 -25.11 12.41
N ILE A 479 -19.77 -24.33 11.82
CA ILE A 479 -21.22 -24.45 12.01
C ILE A 479 -21.84 -24.73 10.64
N ILE A 480 -22.33 -25.96 10.44
CA ILE A 480 -22.78 -26.45 9.13
C ILE A 480 -24.29 -26.72 9.18
N PRO A 481 -25.12 -26.00 8.41
CA PRO A 481 -26.55 -26.27 8.30
C PRO A 481 -26.84 -27.56 7.54
N ARG A 482 -27.77 -28.38 8.06
CA ARG A 482 -28.21 -29.64 7.45
C ARG A 482 -29.63 -29.49 6.93
N SER A 483 -29.75 -29.34 5.61
CA SER A 483 -31.04 -29.12 4.94
C SER A 483 -32.06 -30.23 5.23
N LYS A 484 -31.65 -31.50 5.18
CA LYS A 484 -32.52 -32.66 5.38
C LYS A 484 -33.04 -32.78 6.82
N GLN A 485 -32.18 -32.53 7.81
CA GLN A 485 -32.51 -32.62 9.24
C GLN A 485 -33.13 -31.34 9.81
N GLN A 486 -33.03 -30.22 9.09
CA GLN A 486 -33.48 -28.88 9.52
C GLN A 486 -32.80 -28.40 10.82
N ASP A 487 -31.51 -28.70 10.97
CA ASP A 487 -30.69 -28.29 12.11
C ASP A 487 -29.27 -27.89 11.69
N THR A 488 -28.37 -27.68 12.66
CA THR A 488 -26.94 -27.40 12.44
C THR A 488 -26.08 -28.42 13.15
N VAL A 489 -24.95 -28.78 12.54
CA VAL A 489 -23.90 -29.59 13.17
C VAL A 489 -22.63 -28.77 13.35
N SER A 490 -22.01 -28.88 14.53
CA SER A 490 -20.74 -28.22 14.83
C SER A 490 -19.59 -29.22 14.74
N MET A 491 -18.51 -28.82 14.07
CA MET A 491 -17.31 -29.64 13.91
C MET A 491 -16.09 -28.83 14.32
N ASN A 492 -15.23 -29.39 15.17
CA ASN A 492 -14.03 -28.70 15.65
C ASN A 492 -12.80 -29.18 14.88
N CYS A 493 -12.00 -28.23 14.44
CA CYS A 493 -10.70 -28.43 13.85
C CYS A 493 -9.60 -28.01 14.80
N SER A 494 -8.62 -28.88 14.97
CA SER A 494 -7.42 -28.59 15.76
C SER A 494 -6.14 -28.51 14.93
N LYS A 495 -6.19 -28.96 13.66
CA LYS A 495 -5.01 -29.00 12.80
C LYS A 495 -5.35 -28.61 11.36
N LYS A 496 -4.55 -27.71 10.78
CA LYS A 496 -4.59 -27.37 9.35
C LYS A 496 -4.50 -28.64 8.49
N GLY A 497 -5.40 -28.76 7.51
CA GLY A 497 -5.41 -29.85 6.54
C GLY A 497 -6.04 -31.16 7.03
N GLU A 498 -6.47 -31.23 8.29
CA GLU A 498 -7.27 -32.36 8.79
C GLU A 498 -8.58 -32.46 7.99
N LYS A 499 -8.98 -33.67 7.60
CA LYS A 499 -10.22 -33.94 6.87
C LYS A 499 -11.26 -34.51 7.81
N LEU A 500 -12.43 -33.87 7.88
CA LEU A 500 -13.52 -34.26 8.76
C LEU A 500 -14.73 -34.72 7.95
N SER A 501 -15.27 -35.88 8.32
CA SER A 501 -16.59 -36.32 7.85
C SER A 501 -17.69 -35.59 8.63
N VAL A 502 -18.72 -35.11 7.93
CA VAL A 502 -19.79 -34.32 8.55
C VAL A 502 -21.10 -35.13 8.56
N PRO A 503 -21.71 -35.38 9.74
CA PRO A 503 -22.95 -36.15 9.83
C PRO A 503 -24.09 -35.57 8.97
N GLY A 504 -24.67 -36.36 8.08
CA GLY A 504 -25.72 -35.94 7.14
C GLY A 504 -25.22 -35.52 5.76
N PHE A 505 -23.90 -35.61 5.54
CA PHE A 505 -23.26 -35.37 4.25
C PHE A 505 -22.38 -36.58 3.88
N SER A 506 -22.24 -36.84 2.58
CA SER A 506 -21.09 -37.56 2.06
C SER A 506 -19.93 -36.61 1.75
N GLY A 507 -18.72 -37.14 1.56
CA GLY A 507 -17.51 -36.34 1.39
C GLY A 507 -16.90 -35.87 2.72
N ASP A 508 -16.04 -34.88 2.63
CA ASP A 508 -15.21 -34.38 3.71
C ASP A 508 -15.05 -32.85 3.63
N ILE A 509 -14.86 -32.21 4.78
CA ILE A 509 -14.42 -30.82 4.88
C ILE A 509 -12.97 -30.79 5.38
N THR A 510 -12.14 -29.96 4.75
CA THR A 510 -10.75 -29.78 5.17
C THR A 510 -10.66 -28.62 6.16
N CYS A 511 -9.97 -28.84 7.27
CA CYS A 511 -9.71 -27.83 8.28
C CYS A 511 -8.78 -26.74 7.71
N PRO A 512 -9.19 -25.45 7.75
CA PRO A 512 -8.37 -24.34 7.29
C PRO A 512 -7.19 -24.11 8.23
N ASP A 513 -6.31 -23.20 7.84
CA ASP A 513 -5.24 -22.73 8.69
C ASP A 513 -5.82 -21.83 9.82
N PRO A 514 -5.61 -22.16 11.11
CA PRO A 514 -6.06 -21.30 12.20
C PRO A 514 -5.49 -19.87 12.13
N LEU A 515 -4.31 -19.66 11.54
CA LEU A 515 -3.75 -18.31 11.33
C LEU A 515 -4.63 -17.44 10.43
N ILE A 516 -5.40 -18.04 9.52
CA ILE A 516 -6.28 -17.34 8.58
C ILE A 516 -7.66 -17.08 9.18
N VAL A 517 -8.16 -18.01 10.00
CA VAL A 517 -9.51 -17.90 10.58
C VAL A 517 -9.52 -17.10 11.89
N CYS A 518 -8.47 -17.23 12.70
CA CYS A 518 -8.43 -16.70 14.05
C CYS A 518 -7.75 -15.33 14.17
N ASP A 519 -7.05 -14.89 13.12
CA ASP A 519 -6.34 -13.61 13.06
C ASP A 519 -5.54 -13.26 14.34
N VAL A 520 -4.75 -14.24 14.78
CA VAL A 520 -4.18 -14.32 16.13
C VAL A 520 -2.86 -13.57 16.32
N ASP A 521 -2.21 -13.14 15.24
CA ASP A 521 -1.02 -12.29 15.35
C ASP A 521 -1.37 -10.89 14.85
N ASP A 522 -0.95 -9.91 15.63
CA ASP A 522 -1.11 -8.50 15.34
C ASP A 522 0.21 -7.97 14.74
N PRO A 523 0.32 -7.85 13.40
CA PRO A 523 1.54 -7.35 12.76
C PRO A 523 1.84 -5.88 13.12
N SER A 524 0.84 -5.16 13.65
CA SER A 524 0.97 -3.76 14.02
C SER A 524 1.94 -3.53 15.19
N LYS A 525 2.21 -4.56 16.00
CA LYS A 525 3.17 -4.50 17.12
C LYS A 525 4.59 -4.13 16.67
N LEU A 526 4.97 -4.45 15.43
CA LEU A 526 6.29 -4.14 14.87
C LEU A 526 6.49 -2.63 14.65
N LEU A 527 5.40 -1.88 14.47
CA LEU A 527 5.43 -0.43 14.23
C LEU A 527 5.77 0.36 15.51
N SER A 528 5.69 -0.28 16.68
CA SER A 528 6.08 0.32 17.96
C SER A 528 7.59 0.34 18.22
N THR A 529 8.37 -0.37 17.40
CA THR A 529 9.84 -0.39 17.53
C THR A 529 10.41 0.98 17.14
N SER A 530 11.34 1.51 17.94
CA SER A 530 12.04 2.75 17.61
C SER A 530 13.18 2.45 16.63
N GLU A 531 13.58 3.42 15.79
CA GLU A 531 14.70 3.20 14.84
C GLU A 531 16.01 2.75 15.50
N LYS A 532 16.17 3.04 16.81
CA LYS A 532 17.38 2.76 17.58
C LYS A 532 17.50 1.31 18.05
N ASP A 533 16.42 0.51 18.01
CA ASP A 533 16.44 -0.89 18.46
C ASP A 533 16.85 -1.90 17.38
N GLY A 534 17.20 -1.44 16.16
CA GLY A 534 17.63 -2.30 15.04
C GLY A 534 18.99 -2.98 15.19
N SER A 535 19.63 -2.91 16.36
CA SER A 535 20.91 -3.58 16.65
C SER A 535 20.84 -4.27 18.01
N THR A 536 20.27 -5.48 18.06
CA THR A 536 20.78 -6.68 18.77
C THR A 536 19.70 -7.76 18.84
N GLY A 537 20.09 -9.01 18.60
CA GLY A 537 19.18 -10.15 18.60
C GLY A 537 18.67 -10.56 19.98
N SER A 538 17.51 -11.23 19.97
CA SER A 538 17.04 -12.25 20.93
C SER A 538 17.59 -12.19 22.37
N SER A 539 16.73 -11.84 23.33
CA SER A 539 16.45 -12.75 24.45
C SER A 539 15.19 -12.36 25.23
N SER A 540 14.45 -13.39 25.57
CA SER A 540 13.40 -13.46 26.58
C SER A 540 13.96 -13.19 27.98
N GLY A 541 13.18 -12.50 28.83
CA GLY A 541 13.56 -12.30 30.23
C GLY A 541 12.53 -11.52 31.04
N ASN A 542 11.63 -12.26 31.68
CA ASN A 542 10.67 -11.80 32.68
C ASN A 542 11.41 -11.39 33.98
N SER A 543 11.14 -10.21 34.56
CA SER A 543 10.97 -10.03 36.03
C SER A 543 10.96 -8.55 36.49
N ASN A 544 9.84 -8.19 37.12
CA ASN A 544 9.68 -7.59 38.45
C ASN A 544 10.31 -6.24 38.86
N SER A 545 9.47 -5.53 39.62
CA SER A 545 9.66 -4.30 40.37
C SER A 545 10.98 -4.13 41.11
N GLY A 546 11.51 -2.90 41.07
CA GLY A 546 12.52 -2.39 42.00
C GLY A 546 12.45 -0.87 42.05
N SER A 547 11.90 -0.34 43.14
CA SER A 547 11.96 1.08 43.49
C SER A 547 13.40 1.42 43.89
N GLU A 548 14.01 2.43 43.25
CA GLU A 548 15.17 3.09 43.81
C GLU A 548 15.18 4.59 43.44
N THR A 549 14.99 5.39 44.48
CA THR A 549 15.21 6.83 44.56
C THR A 549 16.69 7.16 44.40
N THR A 550 17.04 7.98 43.43
CA THR A 550 18.30 8.74 43.47
C THR A 550 18.09 10.19 43.05
N THR A 551 18.28 11.05 44.05
CA THR A 551 18.47 12.49 44.00
C THR A 551 19.71 12.87 43.18
N GLY A 552 19.56 13.81 42.24
CA GLY A 552 20.66 14.40 41.50
C GLY A 552 20.32 15.81 41.03
N THR A 553 20.70 16.80 41.82
CA THR A 553 20.65 18.24 41.56
C THR A 553 21.58 18.65 40.41
N GLY A 554 21.09 19.46 39.46
CA GLY A 554 21.92 20.04 38.39
C GLY A 554 21.24 21.24 37.69
N SER A 555 21.63 22.43 38.13
CA SER A 555 21.35 23.81 37.67
C SER A 555 20.58 24.09 36.37
N ILE A 556 19.56 24.93 36.54
CA ILE A 556 18.85 25.71 35.53
C ILE A 556 19.77 26.83 35.01
N ALA A 557 20.02 26.88 33.70
CA ALA A 557 20.61 28.02 33.01
C ALA A 557 19.56 28.62 32.06
N THR A 558 19.06 29.80 32.43
CA THR A 558 18.17 30.65 31.63
C THR A 558 18.95 31.29 30.46
N GLY A 559 18.69 30.82 29.24
CA GLY A 559 19.17 31.42 27.99
C GLY A 559 18.04 32.17 27.28
N LYS A 560 18.22 33.48 27.06
CA LYS A 560 17.33 34.39 26.35
C LYS A 560 17.06 33.91 24.91
N THR A 561 15.79 33.76 24.55
CA THR A 561 15.33 33.57 23.17
C THR A 561 15.33 34.90 22.42
N THR A 562 16.28 35.09 21.50
CA THR A 562 16.20 36.10 20.44
C THR A 562 15.61 35.46 19.20
N SER A 563 14.48 36.01 18.71
CA SER A 563 13.86 35.58 17.46
C SER A 563 14.76 35.95 16.27
N SER A 564 15.38 34.97 15.63
CA SER A 564 16.03 35.12 14.33
C SER A 564 15.18 34.43 13.27
N SER A 565 14.54 35.22 12.42
CA SER A 565 13.87 34.76 11.21
C SER A 565 14.89 34.15 10.26
N PHE A 566 14.87 32.82 10.10
CA PHE A 566 15.62 32.12 9.07
C PHE A 566 14.81 32.15 7.77
N SER A 567 15.28 32.91 6.78
CA SER A 567 14.80 32.81 5.40
C SER A 567 15.47 31.61 4.74
N LEU A 568 14.71 30.53 4.52
CA LEU A 568 15.17 29.41 3.69
C LEU A 568 15.17 29.82 2.22
N GLN A 569 16.29 29.53 1.56
CA GLN A 569 16.52 29.70 0.14
C GLN A 569 15.88 28.51 -0.59
N LEU A 570 14.89 28.76 -1.43
CA LEU A 570 14.46 27.83 -2.47
C LEU A 570 14.86 28.42 -3.82
N LYS A 571 15.96 27.92 -4.37
CA LYS A 571 16.37 28.27 -5.73
C LYS A 571 15.48 27.54 -6.71
N ALA A 572 14.70 28.33 -7.41
CA ALA A 572 14.13 28.01 -8.69
C ALA A 572 15.21 27.64 -9.71
N ASN A 573 15.43 26.34 -9.94
CA ASN A 573 16.09 25.89 -11.17
C ASN A 573 15.71 24.48 -11.65
N SER A 574 14.76 23.81 -11.00
CA SER A 574 14.02 22.74 -11.64
C SER A 574 12.61 23.24 -11.92
N THR A 575 12.33 23.54 -13.18
CA THR A 575 11.04 23.16 -13.74
C THR A 575 10.88 21.67 -13.42
N PHE A 576 10.20 21.35 -12.32
CA PHE A 576 9.93 19.99 -11.85
C PHE A 576 8.91 19.34 -12.80
N GLY A 577 9.33 19.11 -14.04
CA GLY A 577 8.63 18.32 -15.05
C GLY A 577 8.79 16.83 -14.78
N GLY A 578 8.57 16.41 -13.53
CA GLY A 578 8.42 15.00 -13.20
C GLY A 578 7.15 14.52 -13.90
N LYS A 579 7.28 13.54 -14.80
CA LYS A 579 6.12 12.81 -15.30
C LYS A 579 5.36 12.31 -14.07
N ILE A 580 4.10 12.72 -13.94
CA ILE A 580 3.11 12.00 -13.11
C ILE A 580 3.28 10.52 -13.49
N LEU A 581 3.60 9.68 -12.50
CA LEU A 581 3.58 8.24 -12.70
C LEU A 581 2.11 7.88 -12.98
N LYS A 582 1.87 7.41 -14.20
CA LYS A 582 0.55 7.14 -14.76
C LYS A 582 0.44 5.64 -14.85
N TYR A 583 -0.40 5.05 -14.02
CA TYR A 583 -0.66 3.61 -13.96
C TYR A 583 -2.05 3.29 -14.50
#